data_AF-A0A1L9Q1R3-F1
#
_entry.id   AF-A0A1L9Q1R3-F1
#
_cell.length_a   1.000
_cell.length_b   1.000
_cell.length_c   1.000
_cell.angle_alpha   90.00
_cell.angle_beta   90.00
_cell.angle_gamma   90.00
#
_symmetry.space_group_name_H-M   'P 1'
#
loop_
_entity.id
_entity.type
_entity.pdbx_description
1 polymer ?
#
loop_
_entity_poly.entity_id
_entity_poly.type
_entity_poly.pdbx_seq_one_letter_code
_entity_poly.pdbx_strand_id
1 'polypeptide(L)'
;MPLSAEEAALVETATATINSIPLSEDYSVASAAKASDGRVFTGVNVYHFTGGPCAELVVLGVAAAAGAAQLTHIVAVANEQRGILSPCGRCRQVLLDLQPNIQVIVGKEGSEQSVPVAQLLPFSYRQPDQHTPVIFKALTSSGPVVVDFFATWCGPCKAVAPVVGKLSETYTDVRFIQVDVDKARSISQEHDIRAMPTFVLYKDGKLLDKRVVGGNMKELEEQIKAIIA
;
A
#
# COMPACT_ATOMS: atom_id res chain seq x y z
N MET A 1 24.17 14.84 -13.16
CA MET A 1 23.98 15.16 -14.59
C MET A 1 22.81 16.14 -14.68
N PRO A 2 22.81 17.08 -15.63
CA PRO A 2 21.68 17.97 -15.82
C PRO A 2 20.41 17.17 -16.14
N LEU A 3 19.25 17.73 -15.80
CA LEU A 3 17.95 17.11 -16.09
C LEU A 3 17.76 16.94 -17.60
N SER A 4 17.15 15.83 -17.99
CA SER A 4 16.62 15.63 -19.33
C SER A 4 15.43 16.57 -19.59
N ALA A 5 15.06 16.75 -20.86
CA ALA A 5 13.90 17.56 -21.24
C ALA A 5 12.59 17.06 -20.62
N GLU A 6 12.44 15.73 -20.47
CA GLU A 6 11.25 15.15 -19.85
C GLU A 6 11.18 15.42 -18.34
N GLU A 7 12.33 15.37 -17.66
CA GLU A 7 12.43 15.68 -16.23
C GLU A 7 12.17 17.17 -15.98
N ALA A 8 12.70 18.05 -16.84
CA ALA A 8 12.41 19.48 -16.79
C ALA A 8 10.91 19.77 -16.99
N ALA A 9 10.26 19.12 -17.96
CA ALA A 9 8.81 19.26 -18.18
C ALA A 9 7.99 18.79 -16.96
N LEU A 10 8.47 17.79 -16.22
CA LEU A 10 7.82 17.34 -14.99
C LEU A 10 7.93 18.39 -13.87
N VAL A 11 9.08 19.05 -13.74
CA VAL A 11 9.29 20.19 -12.83
C VAL A 11 8.35 21.34 -13.19
N GLU A 12 8.25 21.69 -14.48
CA GLU A 12 7.34 22.73 -14.97
C GLU A 12 5.89 22.39 -14.66
N THR A 13 5.49 21.13 -14.82
CA THR A 13 4.12 20.67 -14.51
C THR A 13 3.79 20.82 -13.03
N ALA A 14 4.69 20.44 -12.12
CA ALA A 14 4.50 20.64 -10.69
C ALA A 14 4.48 22.14 -10.32
N THR A 15 5.35 22.93 -10.95
CA THR A 15 5.43 24.39 -10.77
C THR A 15 4.13 25.07 -11.21
N ALA A 16 3.60 24.70 -12.38
CA ALA A 16 2.32 25.21 -12.87
C ALA A 16 1.17 24.82 -11.93
N THR A 17 1.18 23.59 -11.42
CA THR A 17 0.17 23.11 -10.46
C THR A 17 0.16 23.96 -9.19
N ILE A 18 1.32 24.17 -8.55
CA ILE A 18 1.36 24.96 -7.31
C ILE A 18 1.07 26.44 -7.52
N ASN A 19 1.43 27.00 -8.67
CA ASN A 19 1.14 28.40 -9.00
C ASN A 19 -0.31 28.65 -9.44
N SER A 20 -1.07 27.58 -9.75
CA SER A 20 -2.47 27.70 -10.16
C SER A 20 -3.45 27.80 -8.99
N ILE A 21 -3.00 27.50 -7.76
CA ILE A 21 -3.84 27.52 -6.56
C ILE A 21 -3.52 28.76 -5.69
N PRO A 22 -4.48 29.22 -4.85
CA PRO A 22 -4.21 30.30 -3.90
C PRO A 22 -3.07 29.93 -2.95
N LEU A 23 -2.29 30.94 -2.53
CA LEU A 23 -1.30 30.77 -1.47
C LEU A 23 -1.99 30.27 -0.20
N SER A 24 -1.45 29.19 0.36
CA SER A 24 -2.01 28.49 1.52
C SER A 24 -0.89 27.85 2.32
N GLU A 25 -1.01 27.87 3.64
CA GLU A 25 -0.16 27.08 4.53
C GLU A 25 -0.49 25.58 4.45
N ASP A 26 -1.76 25.25 4.16
CA ASP A 26 -2.24 23.88 4.11
C ASP A 26 -1.91 23.16 2.80
N TYR A 27 -1.91 23.91 1.68
CA TYR A 27 -1.67 23.44 0.32
C TYR A 27 -0.47 24.20 -0.29
N SER A 28 0.73 23.96 0.22
CA SER A 28 1.94 24.76 -0.05
C SER A 28 2.96 24.09 -0.99
N VAL A 29 2.75 22.82 -1.36
CA VAL A 29 3.63 22.02 -2.21
C VAL A 29 2.81 21.24 -3.23
N ALA A 30 3.21 21.26 -4.49
CA ALA A 30 2.71 20.36 -5.51
C ALA A 30 3.75 19.30 -5.87
N SER A 31 3.29 18.17 -6.39
CA SER A 31 4.12 17.13 -6.95
C SER A 31 3.59 16.73 -8.32
N ALA A 32 4.49 16.27 -9.18
CA ALA A 32 4.15 15.63 -10.44
C ALA A 32 4.93 14.32 -10.59
N ALA A 33 4.28 13.27 -11.09
CA ALA A 33 4.92 12.00 -11.40
C ALA A 33 4.57 11.53 -12.81
N LYS A 34 5.55 10.92 -13.48
CA LYS A 34 5.39 10.30 -14.81
C LYS A 34 5.25 8.78 -14.66
N ALA A 35 4.20 8.23 -15.25
CA ALA A 35 3.99 6.78 -15.35
C ALA A 35 4.78 6.17 -16.51
N SER A 36 5.00 4.86 -16.42
CA SER A 36 5.66 4.06 -17.48
C SER A 36 4.91 4.07 -18.81
N ASP A 37 3.60 4.32 -18.79
CA ASP A 37 2.76 4.48 -19.98
C ASP A 37 2.77 5.91 -20.56
N GLY A 38 3.60 6.80 -20.00
CA GLY A 38 3.78 8.17 -20.46
C GLY A 38 2.82 9.20 -19.85
N ARG A 39 1.79 8.78 -19.11
CA ARG A 39 0.87 9.71 -18.43
C ARG A 39 1.58 10.46 -17.31
N VAL A 40 1.13 11.69 -17.04
CA VAL A 40 1.61 12.52 -15.92
C VAL A 40 0.46 12.79 -14.96
N PHE A 41 0.75 12.67 -13.66
CA PHE A 41 -0.21 12.87 -12.58
C PHE A 41 0.31 13.95 -11.64
N THR A 42 -0.59 14.80 -11.16
CA THR A 42 -0.26 15.90 -10.23
C THR A 42 -1.11 15.83 -8.96
N GLY A 43 -0.63 16.49 -7.91
CA GLY A 43 -1.32 16.58 -6.63
C GLY A 43 -0.66 17.62 -5.74
N VAL A 44 -1.43 18.18 -4.81
CA VAL A 44 -0.94 19.12 -3.79
C VAL A 44 -0.96 18.44 -2.42
N ASN A 45 -0.05 18.85 -1.53
CA ASN A 45 -0.07 18.32 -0.15
C ASN A 45 -1.35 18.75 0.56
N VAL A 46 -1.71 18.03 1.61
CA VAL A 46 -2.75 18.46 2.56
C VAL A 46 -2.11 18.42 3.94
N TYR A 47 -1.72 19.58 4.45
CA TYR A 47 -1.16 19.67 5.78
C TYR A 47 -2.21 19.30 6.83
N HIS A 48 -1.80 18.48 7.81
CA HIS A 48 -2.55 18.23 9.02
C HIS A 48 -1.60 17.69 10.08
N PHE A 49 -1.79 18.08 11.34
CA PHE A 49 -0.87 17.71 12.43
C PHE A 49 -0.78 16.20 12.68
N THR A 50 -1.80 15.42 12.31
CA THR A 50 -1.79 13.95 12.40
C THR A 50 -0.99 13.27 11.29
N GLY A 51 -0.26 14.04 10.48
CA GLY A 51 0.50 13.52 9.35
C GLY A 51 -0.33 13.49 8.06
N GLY A 52 -0.97 14.61 7.71
CA GLY A 52 -1.60 14.77 6.39
C GLY A 52 -0.62 14.46 5.24
N PRO A 53 -1.10 14.01 4.07
CA PRO A 53 -0.25 13.53 3.00
C PRO A 53 0.60 14.65 2.39
N CYS A 54 1.87 14.33 2.13
CA CYS A 54 2.70 15.17 1.26
C CYS A 54 2.20 15.07 -0.19
N ALA A 55 2.58 16.04 -1.01
CA ALA A 55 2.13 16.10 -2.41
C ALA A 55 2.46 14.82 -3.19
N GLU A 56 3.62 14.21 -2.94
CA GLU A 56 4.02 12.95 -3.57
C GLU A 56 3.06 11.81 -3.25
N LEU A 57 2.56 11.74 -2.00
CA LEU A 57 1.61 10.69 -1.58
C LEU A 57 0.24 10.89 -2.22
N VAL A 58 -0.19 12.14 -2.40
CA VAL A 58 -1.41 12.46 -3.13
C VAL A 58 -1.27 12.01 -4.59
N VAL A 59 -0.13 12.29 -5.23
CA VAL A 59 0.16 11.84 -6.60
C VAL A 59 0.15 10.32 -6.73
N LEU A 60 0.71 9.58 -5.78
CA LEU A 60 0.63 8.11 -5.77
C LEU A 60 -0.83 7.62 -5.77
N GLY A 61 -1.69 8.24 -4.95
CA GLY A 61 -3.11 7.94 -4.91
C GLY A 61 -3.83 8.26 -6.23
N VAL A 62 -3.56 9.43 -6.82
CA VAL A 62 -4.12 9.86 -8.12
C VAL A 62 -3.71 8.90 -9.24
N ALA A 63 -2.42 8.54 -9.33
CA ALA A 63 -1.92 7.60 -10.31
C ALA A 63 -2.56 6.21 -10.15
N ALA A 64 -2.66 5.72 -8.92
CA ALA A 64 -3.31 4.44 -8.61
C ALA A 64 -4.80 4.45 -9.01
N ALA A 65 -5.53 5.53 -8.72
CA ALA A 65 -6.93 5.68 -9.10
C ALA A 65 -7.14 5.66 -10.63
N ALA A 66 -6.14 6.12 -11.39
CA ALA A 66 -6.12 6.08 -12.84
C ALA A 66 -5.57 4.77 -13.43
N GLY A 67 -5.31 3.76 -12.60
CA GLY A 67 -4.76 2.45 -13.03
C GLY A 67 -3.29 2.50 -13.47
N ALA A 68 -2.55 3.57 -13.16
CA ALA A 68 -1.12 3.66 -13.45
C ALA A 68 -0.31 2.93 -12.36
N ALA A 69 -0.01 1.65 -12.61
CA ALA A 69 0.63 0.79 -11.61
C ALA A 69 2.12 1.11 -11.36
N GLN A 70 2.83 1.66 -12.35
CA GLN A 70 4.27 1.92 -12.25
C GLN A 70 4.62 3.36 -12.64
N LEU A 71 5.28 4.06 -11.71
CA LEU A 71 5.80 5.40 -11.89
C LEU A 71 7.32 5.36 -12.08
N THR A 72 7.82 6.21 -12.98
CA THR A 72 9.22 6.24 -13.40
C THR A 72 9.97 7.43 -12.80
N HIS A 73 9.31 8.58 -12.69
CA HIS A 73 9.91 9.82 -12.19
C HIS A 73 8.91 10.56 -11.31
N ILE A 74 9.40 11.25 -10.27
CA ILE A 74 8.60 12.13 -9.42
C ILE A 74 9.40 13.35 -8.97
N VAL A 75 8.72 14.48 -8.79
CA VAL A 75 9.28 15.71 -8.24
C VAL A 75 8.26 16.40 -7.32
N ALA A 76 8.75 17.14 -6.33
CA ALA A 76 7.95 18.06 -5.53
C ALA A 76 8.47 19.49 -5.70
N VAL A 77 7.57 20.46 -5.84
CA VAL A 77 7.86 21.89 -6.01
C VAL A 77 7.04 22.68 -5.01
N ALA A 78 7.70 23.57 -4.28
CA ALA A 78 7.06 24.46 -3.33
C ALA A 78 6.52 25.72 -3.98
N ASN A 79 5.50 26.30 -3.35
CA ASN A 79 4.98 27.63 -3.69
C ASN A 79 6.04 28.72 -3.47
N GLU A 80 5.69 29.96 -3.84
CA GLU A 80 6.52 31.16 -3.60
C GLU A 80 7.92 31.07 -4.23
N GLN A 81 8.02 30.40 -5.39
CA GLN A 81 9.27 30.20 -6.12
C GLN A 81 10.39 29.55 -5.29
N ARG A 82 10.04 28.80 -4.24
CA ARG A 82 11.02 28.05 -3.44
C ARG A 82 11.64 26.86 -4.19
N GLY A 83 11.12 26.56 -5.39
CA GLY A 83 11.68 25.58 -6.31
C GLY A 83 11.48 24.14 -5.86
N ILE A 84 12.36 23.27 -6.33
CA ILE A 84 12.32 21.84 -6.05
C ILE A 84 12.56 21.58 -4.55
N LEU A 85 11.72 20.74 -3.97
CA LEU A 85 11.91 20.19 -2.64
C LEU A 85 12.26 18.70 -2.73
N SER A 86 13.30 18.30 -2.00
CA SER A 86 13.60 16.88 -1.83
C SER A 86 12.49 16.21 -1.00
N PRO A 87 12.11 14.95 -1.30
CA PRO A 87 11.08 14.27 -0.55
C PRO A 87 11.48 14.09 0.91
N CYS A 88 10.50 14.20 1.82
CA CYS A 88 10.72 13.92 3.23
C CYS A 88 10.98 12.43 3.48
N GLY A 89 11.44 12.07 4.69
CA GLY A 89 11.74 10.68 5.04
C GLY A 89 10.56 9.72 4.81
N ARG A 90 9.33 10.13 5.17
CA ARG A 90 8.11 9.34 4.95
C ARG A 90 7.87 9.09 3.46
N CYS A 91 7.97 10.12 2.62
CA CYS A 91 7.78 9.98 1.17
C CYS A 91 8.84 9.05 0.58
N ARG A 92 10.11 9.20 0.97
CA ARG A 92 11.18 8.31 0.49
C ARG A 92 10.89 6.85 0.80
N GLN A 93 10.41 6.55 2.03
CA GLN A 93 10.11 5.18 2.43
C GLN A 93 8.93 4.62 1.62
N VAL A 94 7.83 5.36 1.54
CA VAL A 94 6.64 4.92 0.76
C VAL A 94 6.97 4.76 -0.72
N LEU A 95 7.74 5.68 -1.30
CA LEU A 95 8.20 5.58 -2.69
C LEU A 95 9.11 4.36 -2.90
N LEU A 96 10.05 4.09 -1.99
CA LEU A 96 10.90 2.92 -2.07
C LEU A 96 10.11 1.61 -1.97
N ASP A 97 9.10 1.57 -1.10
CA ASP A 97 8.30 0.36 -0.87
C ASP A 97 7.33 0.09 -2.03
N LEU A 98 6.69 1.13 -2.58
CA LEU A 98 5.65 0.98 -3.61
C LEU A 98 6.17 1.14 -5.04
N GLN A 99 7.24 1.90 -5.24
CA GLN A 99 7.82 2.23 -6.55
C GLN A 99 9.36 2.14 -6.48
N PRO A 100 9.94 0.95 -6.21
CA PRO A 100 11.35 0.79 -5.84
C PRO A 100 12.36 1.27 -6.89
N ASN A 101 11.93 1.39 -8.15
CA ASN A 101 12.75 1.82 -9.28
C ASN A 101 12.53 3.30 -9.66
N ILE A 102 11.66 4.02 -8.95
CA ILE A 102 11.34 5.41 -9.29
C ILE A 102 12.56 6.31 -9.12
N GLN A 103 12.75 7.20 -10.09
CA GLN A 103 13.69 8.30 -10.00
C GLN A 103 13.01 9.50 -9.33
N VAL A 104 13.76 10.18 -8.47
CA VAL A 104 13.31 11.37 -7.77
C VAL A 104 14.17 12.54 -8.21
N ILE A 105 13.51 13.59 -8.70
CA ILE A 105 14.19 14.84 -9.04
C ILE A 105 14.43 15.63 -7.74
N VAL A 106 15.69 15.92 -7.47
CA VAL A 106 16.17 16.63 -6.27
C VAL A 106 17.17 17.71 -6.66
N GLY A 107 17.56 18.55 -5.70
CA GLY A 107 18.52 19.63 -5.88
C GLY A 107 17.86 21.01 -5.81
N LYS A 108 18.69 22.05 -5.88
CA LYS A 108 18.25 23.45 -5.93
C LYS A 108 19.01 24.18 -7.03
N GLU A 109 18.36 25.18 -7.63
CA GLU A 109 18.87 26.13 -8.63
C GLU A 109 20.28 25.83 -9.16
N GLY A 110 20.34 25.10 -10.28
CA GLY A 110 21.58 24.77 -10.99
C GLY A 110 22.29 23.49 -10.53
N SER A 111 21.77 22.81 -9.51
CA SER A 111 22.26 21.51 -9.01
C SER A 111 21.22 20.39 -9.13
N GLU A 112 20.19 20.59 -9.95
CA GLU A 112 19.11 19.64 -10.14
C GLU A 112 19.63 18.33 -10.77
N GLN A 113 19.13 17.23 -10.24
CA GLN A 113 19.47 15.90 -10.70
C GLN A 113 18.36 14.91 -10.38
N SER A 114 18.33 13.85 -11.16
CA SER A 114 17.44 12.72 -10.98
C SER A 114 18.22 11.58 -10.33
N VAL A 115 17.72 11.06 -9.20
CA VAL A 115 18.37 9.98 -8.45
C VAL A 115 17.38 8.87 -8.12
N PRO A 116 17.80 7.59 -8.11
CA PRO A 116 16.94 6.50 -7.68
C PRO A 116 16.52 6.71 -6.22
N VAL A 117 15.25 6.44 -5.88
CA VAL A 117 14.75 6.58 -4.50
C VAL A 117 15.58 5.81 -3.47
N ALA A 118 16.14 4.66 -3.86
CA ALA A 118 17.01 3.85 -3.02
C ALA A 118 18.29 4.59 -2.56
N GLN A 119 18.80 5.55 -3.34
CA GLN A 119 19.95 6.36 -2.94
C GLN A 119 19.59 7.40 -1.88
N LEU A 120 18.31 7.78 -1.77
CA LEU A 120 17.82 8.75 -0.80
C LEU A 120 17.57 8.15 0.59
N LEU A 121 17.66 6.82 0.71
CA LEU A 121 17.54 6.05 1.96
C LEU A 121 18.65 4.98 2.04
N PRO A 122 19.91 5.38 2.29
CA PRO A 122 20.97 4.41 2.55
C PRO A 122 20.61 3.57 3.79
N PHE A 123 20.87 2.26 3.71
CA PHE A 123 20.48 1.30 4.75
C PHE A 123 18.97 1.35 5.08
N SER A 124 18.15 1.61 4.05
CA SER A 124 16.70 1.66 4.16
C SER A 124 16.19 0.48 4.98
N TYR A 125 15.33 0.77 5.94
CA TYR A 125 14.61 -0.26 6.66
C TYR A 125 13.69 -0.98 5.68
N ARG A 126 14.10 -2.19 5.29
CA ARG A 126 13.29 -3.12 4.50
C ARG A 126 12.88 -4.24 5.42
N GLN A 127 11.64 -4.20 5.89
CA GLN A 127 11.02 -5.40 6.44
C GLN A 127 10.13 -6.03 5.37
N PRO A 128 10.56 -7.14 4.76
CA PRO A 128 9.82 -7.82 3.70
C PRO A 128 8.57 -8.52 4.28
N ASP A 129 7.56 -7.73 4.66
CA ASP A 129 6.28 -8.15 5.25
C ASP A 129 5.63 -7.10 6.15
N GLN A 130 6.28 -5.98 6.48
CA GLN A 130 5.98 -5.22 7.70
C GLN A 130 4.53 -4.75 7.95
N HIS A 131 3.77 -4.46 6.90
CA HIS A 131 2.37 -4.10 7.05
C HIS A 131 1.51 -5.33 7.34
N THR A 132 1.89 -6.50 6.84
CA THR A 132 1.09 -7.72 6.93
C THR A 132 0.92 -8.17 8.38
N PRO A 133 1.96 -8.35 9.23
CA PRO A 133 1.76 -8.73 10.64
C PRO A 133 0.98 -7.70 11.46
N VAL A 134 1.22 -6.40 11.24
CA VAL A 134 0.53 -5.32 11.97
C VAL A 134 -0.95 -5.27 11.58
N ILE A 135 -1.25 -5.30 10.28
CA ILE A 135 -2.63 -5.30 9.77
C ILE A 135 -3.32 -6.61 10.17
N PHE A 136 -2.67 -7.75 10.04
CA PHE A 136 -3.21 -9.04 10.45
C PHE A 136 -3.56 -9.07 11.92
N LYS A 137 -2.66 -8.59 12.79
CA LYS A 137 -2.92 -8.45 14.23
C LYS A 137 -4.10 -7.50 14.48
N ALA A 138 -4.18 -6.37 13.79
CA ALA A 138 -5.31 -5.45 13.92
C ALA A 138 -6.64 -6.12 13.52
N LEU A 139 -6.66 -6.81 12.37
CA LEU A 139 -7.84 -7.49 11.83
C LEU A 139 -8.33 -8.63 12.74
N THR A 140 -7.43 -9.32 13.43
CA THR A 140 -7.73 -10.47 14.31
C THR A 140 -7.92 -10.10 15.79
N SER A 141 -7.64 -8.84 16.19
CA SER A 141 -7.59 -8.41 17.60
C SER A 141 -8.93 -8.31 18.34
N SER A 142 -10.07 -8.26 17.66
CA SER A 142 -11.38 -7.98 18.29
C SER A 142 -12.52 -8.77 17.65
N GLY A 143 -13.46 -9.32 18.40
CA GLY A 143 -14.57 -10.10 17.87
C GLY A 143 -14.15 -11.37 17.12
N PRO A 144 -15.11 -12.08 16.50
CA PRO A 144 -14.87 -13.31 15.77
C PRO A 144 -14.36 -13.03 14.35
N VAL A 145 -13.30 -13.75 13.95
CA VAL A 145 -12.67 -13.62 12.64
C VAL A 145 -12.35 -14.99 12.07
N VAL A 146 -12.66 -15.19 10.79
CA VAL A 146 -12.23 -16.33 9.98
C VAL A 146 -11.14 -15.86 9.04
N VAL A 147 -10.00 -16.53 9.06
CA VAL A 147 -8.87 -16.28 8.17
C VAL A 147 -8.76 -17.43 7.18
N ASP A 148 -8.93 -17.15 5.90
CA ASP A 148 -8.74 -18.09 4.79
C ASP A 148 -7.34 -17.94 4.19
N PHE A 149 -6.46 -18.90 4.51
CA PHE A 149 -5.14 -19.00 3.89
C PHE A 149 -5.26 -19.71 2.54
N PHE A 150 -5.00 -18.96 1.46
CA PHE A 150 -5.18 -19.41 0.09
C PHE A 150 -3.93 -19.14 -0.76
N ALA A 151 -3.93 -19.68 -1.98
CA ALA A 151 -2.97 -19.32 -3.02
C ALA A 151 -3.67 -19.11 -4.36
N THR A 152 -3.15 -18.21 -5.19
CA THR A 152 -3.76 -17.89 -6.50
C THR A 152 -3.78 -19.07 -7.48
N TRP A 153 -2.84 -20.00 -7.31
CA TRP A 153 -2.70 -21.23 -8.09
C TRP A 153 -3.47 -22.43 -7.48
N CYS A 154 -4.06 -22.29 -6.30
CA CYS A 154 -4.75 -23.37 -5.61
C CYS A 154 -6.15 -23.66 -6.19
N GLY A 155 -6.30 -24.79 -6.87
CA GLY A 155 -7.57 -25.26 -7.44
C GLY A 155 -8.69 -25.43 -6.39
N PRO A 156 -8.47 -26.15 -5.28
CA PRO A 156 -9.46 -26.28 -4.22
C PRO A 156 -9.92 -24.95 -3.62
N CYS A 157 -9.02 -23.97 -3.50
CA CYS A 157 -9.34 -22.62 -3.01
C CYS A 157 -10.36 -21.93 -3.91
N LYS A 158 -10.17 -22.02 -5.23
CA LYS A 158 -11.12 -21.47 -6.22
C LYS A 158 -12.49 -22.15 -6.13
N ALA A 159 -12.53 -23.45 -5.82
CA ALA A 159 -13.78 -24.20 -5.70
C ALA A 159 -14.59 -23.81 -4.45
N VAL A 160 -13.93 -23.51 -3.33
CA VAL A 160 -14.61 -23.16 -2.06
C VAL A 160 -14.93 -21.68 -1.94
N ALA A 161 -14.24 -20.80 -2.67
CA ALA A 161 -14.41 -19.35 -2.57
C ALA A 161 -15.89 -18.87 -2.68
N PRO A 162 -16.75 -19.40 -3.58
CA PRO A 162 -18.16 -19.01 -3.63
C PRO A 162 -18.94 -19.42 -2.36
N VAL A 163 -18.56 -20.51 -1.71
CA VAL A 163 -19.20 -20.99 -0.47
C VAL A 163 -18.77 -20.12 0.71
N VAL A 164 -17.48 -19.80 0.81
CA VAL A 164 -16.95 -18.86 1.81
C VAL A 164 -17.59 -17.48 1.66
N GLY A 165 -17.78 -17.01 0.42
CA GLY A 165 -18.53 -15.77 0.13
C GLY A 165 -19.94 -15.79 0.73
N LYS A 166 -20.71 -16.86 0.49
CA LYS A 166 -22.06 -17.01 1.09
C LYS A 166 -22.05 -17.06 2.62
N LEU A 167 -21.04 -17.71 3.21
CA LEU A 167 -20.88 -17.71 4.67
C LEU A 167 -20.63 -16.28 5.19
N SER A 168 -19.82 -15.48 4.50
CA SER A 168 -19.57 -14.08 4.89
C SER A 168 -20.81 -13.18 4.82
N GLU A 169 -21.72 -13.46 3.88
CA GLU A 169 -23.01 -12.77 3.78
C GLU A 169 -23.99 -13.22 4.88
N THR A 170 -23.88 -14.48 5.33
CA THR A 170 -24.76 -15.06 6.34
C THR A 170 -24.35 -14.66 7.76
N TYR A 171 -23.05 -14.64 8.06
CA TYR A 171 -22.50 -14.38 9.38
C TYR A 171 -21.88 -12.98 9.43
N THR A 172 -22.72 -11.94 9.39
CA THR A 172 -22.29 -10.53 9.32
C THR A 172 -21.52 -10.05 10.55
N ASP A 173 -21.69 -10.72 11.69
CA ASP A 173 -20.98 -10.41 12.93
C ASP A 173 -19.57 -11.03 12.97
N VAL A 174 -19.20 -11.81 11.95
CA VAL A 174 -17.92 -12.49 11.81
C VAL A 174 -17.16 -11.86 10.65
N ARG A 175 -15.90 -11.45 10.89
CA ARG A 175 -15.07 -10.92 9.81
C ARG A 175 -14.40 -12.05 9.06
N PHE A 176 -14.51 -12.04 7.74
CA PHE A 176 -13.81 -12.97 6.87
C PHE A 176 -12.65 -12.23 6.20
N ILE A 177 -11.44 -12.74 6.37
CA ILE A 177 -10.24 -12.17 5.75
C ILE A 177 -9.50 -13.26 4.97
N GLN A 178 -8.87 -12.88 3.87
CA GLN A 178 -8.07 -13.80 3.06
C GLN A 178 -6.59 -13.44 3.15
N VAL A 179 -5.75 -14.46 3.26
CA VAL A 179 -4.30 -14.31 3.33
C VAL A 179 -3.66 -15.13 2.21
N ASP A 180 -3.06 -14.45 1.25
CA ASP A 180 -2.31 -15.07 0.16
C ASP A 180 -0.95 -15.53 0.72
N VAL A 181 -0.75 -16.85 0.78
CA VAL A 181 0.46 -17.44 1.39
C VAL A 181 1.76 -17.07 0.67
N ASP A 182 1.68 -16.72 -0.61
CA ASP A 182 2.86 -16.32 -1.40
C ASP A 182 3.30 -14.89 -1.06
N LYS A 183 2.33 -14.03 -0.69
CA LYS A 183 2.55 -12.61 -0.36
C LYS A 183 2.76 -12.37 1.14
N ALA A 184 2.11 -13.16 1.99
CA ALA A 184 2.13 -13.06 3.44
C ALA A 184 2.93 -14.22 4.07
N ARG A 185 4.17 -14.41 3.63
CA ARG A 185 4.98 -15.60 3.97
C ARG A 185 5.26 -15.71 5.47
N SER A 186 5.58 -14.61 6.15
CA SER A 186 5.88 -14.62 7.58
C SER A 186 4.67 -15.05 8.42
N ILE A 187 3.48 -14.52 8.11
CA ILE A 187 2.23 -14.94 8.76
C ILE A 187 1.96 -16.41 8.49
N SER A 188 2.10 -16.84 7.23
CA SER A 188 1.85 -18.24 6.84
C SER A 188 2.78 -19.22 7.55
N GLN A 189 4.05 -18.83 7.75
CA GLN A 189 5.03 -19.60 8.50
C GLN A 189 4.71 -19.62 10.00
N GLU A 190 4.37 -18.46 10.59
CA GLU A 190 3.96 -18.35 12.01
C GLU A 190 2.76 -19.25 12.33
N HIS A 191 1.83 -19.39 11.37
CA HIS A 191 0.63 -20.22 11.52
C HIS A 191 0.83 -21.68 11.09
N ASP A 192 2.04 -22.06 10.66
CA ASP A 192 2.38 -23.40 10.17
C ASP A 192 1.42 -23.86 9.05
N ILE A 193 1.16 -22.98 8.07
CA ILE A 193 0.29 -23.28 6.93
C ILE A 193 1.04 -24.18 5.94
N ARG A 194 0.55 -25.40 5.77
CA ARG A 194 1.16 -26.45 4.92
C ARG A 194 0.29 -26.88 3.75
N ALA A 195 -0.98 -26.50 3.74
CA ALA A 195 -1.95 -26.86 2.72
C ALA A 195 -2.97 -25.72 2.54
N MET A 196 -3.49 -25.59 1.32
CA MET A 196 -4.50 -24.58 1.00
C MET A 196 -5.75 -25.25 0.39
N PRO A 197 -6.96 -24.78 0.72
CA PRO A 197 -7.22 -23.73 1.70
C PRO A 197 -6.99 -24.24 3.13
N THR A 198 -6.57 -23.36 4.03
CA THR A 198 -6.60 -23.61 5.48
C THR A 198 -7.32 -22.44 6.14
N PHE A 199 -8.32 -22.75 6.97
CA PHE A 199 -9.06 -21.76 7.73
C PHE A 199 -8.63 -21.82 9.19
N VAL A 200 -8.32 -20.66 9.75
CA VAL A 200 -8.13 -20.50 11.20
C VAL A 200 -9.11 -19.46 11.72
N LEU A 201 -9.46 -19.57 12.99
CA LEU A 201 -10.45 -18.68 13.61
C LEU A 201 -9.82 -17.95 14.80
N TYR A 202 -10.22 -16.69 14.97
CA TYR A 202 -9.84 -15.83 16.09
C TYR A 202 -11.07 -15.33 16.82
N LYS A 203 -10.99 -15.22 18.15
CA LYS A 203 -11.94 -14.46 18.98
C LYS A 203 -11.13 -13.50 19.87
N ASP A 204 -11.31 -12.20 19.67
CA ASP A 204 -10.66 -11.16 20.49
C ASP A 204 -9.13 -11.34 20.59
N GLY A 205 -8.47 -11.54 19.44
CA GLY A 205 -7.03 -11.75 19.36
C GLY A 205 -6.54 -13.13 19.78
N LYS A 206 -7.41 -14.01 20.27
CA LYS A 206 -7.07 -15.39 20.62
C LYS A 206 -7.33 -16.32 19.44
N LEU A 207 -6.27 -16.98 18.96
CA LEU A 207 -6.36 -18.05 17.98
C LEU A 207 -7.06 -19.27 18.60
N LEU A 208 -8.02 -19.86 17.90
CA LEU A 208 -8.64 -21.12 18.30
C LEU A 208 -7.73 -22.30 17.90
N ASP A 209 -7.67 -23.32 18.77
CA ASP A 209 -6.80 -24.49 18.55
C ASP A 209 -7.17 -25.30 17.30
N LYS A 210 -8.47 -25.34 16.99
CA LYS A 210 -9.00 -26.11 15.86
C LYS A 210 -8.92 -25.28 14.58
N ARG A 211 -8.22 -25.81 13.58
CA ARG A 211 -8.15 -25.27 12.21
C ARG A 211 -8.89 -26.20 11.25
N VAL A 212 -9.41 -25.66 10.15
CA VAL A 212 -10.03 -26.45 9.08
C VAL A 212 -9.07 -26.50 7.90
N VAL A 213 -8.55 -27.68 7.58
CA VAL A 213 -7.64 -27.88 6.44
C VAL A 213 -8.43 -28.47 5.27
N GLY A 214 -8.26 -27.90 4.08
CA GLY A 214 -8.98 -28.28 2.88
C GLY A 214 -10.41 -27.71 2.83
N GLY A 215 -11.20 -28.20 1.87
CA GLY A 215 -12.52 -27.65 1.55
C GLY A 215 -13.68 -28.11 2.43
N ASN A 216 -13.45 -28.43 3.71
CA ASN A 216 -14.52 -28.92 4.60
C ASN A 216 -15.41 -27.77 5.11
N MET A 217 -16.32 -27.30 4.25
CA MET A 217 -17.17 -26.14 4.54
C MET A 217 -18.17 -26.39 5.68
N LYS A 218 -18.59 -27.65 5.88
CA LYS A 218 -19.49 -28.01 6.98
C LYS A 218 -18.81 -27.79 8.33
N GLU A 219 -17.58 -28.27 8.47
CA GLU A 219 -16.81 -28.09 9.70
C GLU A 219 -16.45 -26.63 9.95
N LEU A 220 -16.16 -25.87 8.89
CA LEU A 220 -15.95 -24.42 9.00
C LEU A 220 -17.19 -23.72 9.56
N GLU A 221 -18.37 -24.03 9.03
CA GLU A 221 -19.62 -23.43 9.50
C GLU A 221 -19.95 -23.83 10.96
N GLU A 222 -19.68 -25.08 11.36
CA GLU A 222 -19.84 -25.51 12.77
C GLU A 222 -18.95 -24.71 13.72
N GLN A 223 -17.71 -24.43 13.33
CA GLN A 223 -16.80 -23.60 14.13
C GLN A 223 -17.20 -22.13 14.16
N ILE A 224 -17.73 -21.59 13.06
CA ILE A 224 -18.30 -20.24 13.02
C ILE A 224 -19.48 -20.14 13.99
N LYS A 225 -20.36 -21.15 14.05
CA LYS A 225 -21.46 -21.18 15.03
C LYS A 225 -20.96 -21.27 16.47
N ALA A 226 -19.88 -22.00 16.72
CA ALA A 226 -19.31 -22.14 18.05
C ALA A 226 -18.62 -20.86 18.54
N ILE A 227 -18.02 -20.06 17.65
CA ILE A 227 -17.29 -18.85 18.04
C ILE A 227 -18.22 -17.65 18.30
N ILE A 228 -19.39 -17.63 17.67
CA ILE A 228 -20.42 -16.59 17.90
C ILE A 228 -21.31 -16.85 19.12
N ALA A 229 -21.35 -18.09 19.61
CA ALA A 229 -21.99 -18.45 20.87
C ALA A 229 -21.22 -17.89 22.08
#